data_AF-A0A0K9Y063-F1
#
_entry.id   AF-A0A0K9Y063-F1
#
_cell.length_a   1.000
_cell.length_b   1.000
_cell.length_c   1.000
_cell.angle_alpha   90.00
_cell.angle_beta   90.00
_cell.angle_gamma   90.00
#
_symmetry.space_group_name_H-M   'P 1'
#
loop_
_entity.id
_entity.type
_entity.pdbx_description
1 polymer ?
#
loop_
_entity_poly.entity_id
_entity_poly.type
_entity_poly.pdbx_seq_one_letter_code
_entity_poly.pdbx_strand_id
1 'polypeptide(L)'
;MKIKLYFPVITGAIAVLSLAACNDDSLENIEPQQENQRIEQPNALEKVCYYVDQYWSSSAVLTTSLPTSTDTNFMNSQMTKIASLWGRSNPTLRFVNDPSNPNSTYNAISYSTGKIYYGYAIYADAKNKGGNIVNAMILAHEYGHQLQYIFGLPSVSESTARPNELEADGFAGYYLRRPAGYNQTSFAQIAAAYEFAQSIGDYQTTSAGHHGTPPQRRSAVRLGFLLGQYDLTASSFDYNFFYYYQGVLNGTYKMGKNSQNPEIDAYMSKYIDELRKIQSGEISAEEFKNLQ
;
A
#
# COMPACT_ATOMS: atom_id res chain seq x y z
N MET A 1 -22.06 0.20 -85.11
CA MET A 1 -22.92 0.12 -83.91
C MET A 1 -22.05 0.44 -82.70
N LYS A 2 -22.24 1.61 -82.07
CA LYS A 2 -21.46 2.02 -80.88
C LYS A 2 -22.06 1.34 -79.66
N ILE A 3 -21.26 0.60 -78.89
CA ILE A 3 -21.63 0.16 -77.54
C ILE A 3 -20.51 0.62 -76.60
N LYS A 4 -20.86 1.56 -75.73
CA LYS A 4 -20.06 1.98 -74.58
C LYS A 4 -20.21 0.90 -73.50
N LEU A 5 -19.12 0.45 -72.88
CA LEU A 5 -19.20 -0.25 -71.60
C LEU A 5 -18.43 0.55 -70.54
N TYR A 6 -19.14 0.83 -69.46
CA TYR A 6 -18.66 1.53 -68.27
C TYR A 6 -17.98 0.53 -67.30
N PHE A 7 -16.92 1.01 -66.65
CA PHE A 7 -16.17 0.36 -65.56
C PHE A 7 -16.99 0.27 -64.26
N PRO A 8 -16.64 -0.68 -63.37
CA PRO A 8 -16.54 -0.33 -61.95
C PRO A 8 -15.18 -0.74 -61.36
N VAL A 9 -14.58 0.22 -60.65
CA VAL A 9 -13.40 0.06 -59.79
C VAL A 9 -13.85 -0.67 -58.52
N ILE A 10 -13.24 -1.81 -58.21
CA ILE A 10 -13.44 -2.51 -56.94
C ILE A 10 -12.49 -1.89 -55.91
N THR A 11 -13.03 -1.06 -55.03
CA THR A 11 -12.35 -0.57 -53.83
C THR A 11 -12.28 -1.71 -52.82
N GLY A 12 -11.07 -2.24 -52.60
CA GLY A 12 -10.80 -3.22 -51.54
C GLY A 12 -10.89 -2.54 -50.17
N ALA A 13 -11.85 -2.96 -49.35
CA ALA A 13 -11.91 -2.57 -47.95
C ALA A 13 -10.82 -3.32 -47.17
N ILE A 14 -9.80 -2.61 -46.71
CA ILE A 14 -8.87 -3.10 -45.69
C ILE A 14 -9.64 -3.06 -44.37
N ALA A 15 -10.09 -4.22 -43.88
CA ALA A 15 -10.63 -4.36 -42.55
C ALA A 15 -9.46 -4.23 -41.55
N VAL A 16 -9.28 -3.04 -40.99
CA VAL A 16 -8.43 -2.84 -39.80
C VAL A 16 -9.18 -3.47 -38.63
N LEU A 17 -8.78 -4.68 -38.24
CA LEU A 17 -9.21 -5.31 -37.00
C LEU A 17 -8.64 -4.49 -35.84
N SER A 18 -9.44 -3.58 -35.29
CA SER A 18 -9.17 -2.97 -33.99
C SER A 18 -9.26 -4.07 -32.93
N LEU A 19 -8.12 -4.53 -32.43
CA LEU A 19 -8.04 -5.33 -31.21
C LEU A 19 -8.42 -4.42 -30.05
N ALA A 20 -9.70 -4.39 -29.69
CA ALA A 20 -10.17 -3.71 -28.49
C ALA A 20 -9.69 -4.51 -27.27
N ALA A 21 -8.65 -4.01 -26.61
CA ALA A 21 -8.36 -4.38 -25.22
C ALA A 21 -9.42 -3.75 -24.31
N CYS A 22 -9.83 -4.45 -23.27
CA CYS A 22 -10.92 -4.01 -22.41
C CYS A 22 -10.52 -2.80 -21.56
N ASN A 23 -11.34 -1.75 -21.68
CA ASN A 23 -11.38 -0.50 -20.92
C ASN A 23 -10.02 0.14 -20.56
N ASP A 24 -9.58 1.05 -21.42
CA ASP A 24 -8.52 1.98 -21.12
C ASP A 24 -9.12 3.21 -20.41
N ASP A 25 -8.76 3.44 -19.13
CA ASP A 25 -9.07 4.69 -18.41
C ASP A 25 -8.24 5.89 -18.95
N SER A 26 -7.53 5.74 -20.08
CA SER A 26 -6.71 6.79 -20.68
C SER A 26 -7.00 7.05 -22.16
N LEU A 27 -8.21 7.53 -22.46
CA LEU A 27 -8.48 8.19 -23.74
C LEU A 27 -9.21 9.51 -23.53
N GLU A 28 -8.53 10.49 -22.93
CA GLU A 28 -8.85 11.90 -23.14
C GLU A 28 -7.66 12.64 -23.75
N ASN A 29 -7.88 13.04 -25.01
CA ASN A 29 -7.17 14.06 -25.80
C ASN A 29 -5.65 13.94 -25.92
N ILE A 30 -5.20 13.16 -26.92
CA ILE A 30 -3.84 13.26 -27.47
C ILE A 30 -3.95 13.85 -28.88
N GLU A 31 -3.57 15.12 -29.03
CA GLU A 31 -3.22 15.68 -30.34
C GLU A 31 -1.97 14.97 -30.88
N PRO A 32 -1.85 14.76 -32.21
CA PRO A 32 -0.83 13.88 -32.75
C PRO A 32 0.55 14.56 -32.71
N GLN A 33 1.36 14.23 -31.72
CA GLN A 33 2.81 14.43 -31.79
C GLN A 33 3.48 13.11 -32.21
N GLN A 34 4.16 13.17 -33.36
CA GLN A 34 4.97 12.09 -33.91
C GLN A 34 6.14 11.79 -32.96
N GLU A 35 6.03 10.70 -32.20
CA GLU A 35 7.20 10.00 -31.68
C GLU A 35 7.00 8.49 -31.81
N ASN A 36 8.05 7.83 -32.27
CA ASN A 36 8.07 6.46 -32.77
C ASN A 36 8.11 5.45 -31.61
N GLN A 37 7.15 5.52 -30.68
CA GLN A 37 7.00 4.51 -29.65
C GLN A 37 6.37 3.26 -30.28
N ARG A 38 7.10 2.14 -30.28
CA ARG A 38 6.51 0.84 -30.59
C ARG A 38 5.40 0.59 -29.57
N ILE A 39 4.16 0.62 -30.03
CA ILE A 39 3.02 0.17 -29.23
C ILE A 39 3.24 -1.32 -28.97
N GLU A 40 3.62 -1.67 -27.75
CA GLU A 40 3.73 -3.07 -27.33
C GLU A 40 2.35 -3.72 -27.44
N GLN A 41 2.30 -4.87 -28.12
CA GLN A 41 1.06 -5.61 -28.30
C GLN A 41 0.75 -6.39 -27.02
N PRO A 42 -0.50 -6.34 -26.54
CA PRO A 42 -0.88 -7.05 -25.31
C PRO A 42 -0.69 -8.56 -25.47
N ASN A 43 -0.17 -9.19 -24.42
CA ASN A 43 0.04 -10.62 -24.35
C ASN A 43 -1.30 -11.38 -24.24
N ALA A 44 -1.25 -12.72 -24.29
CA ALA A 44 -2.47 -13.54 -24.29
C ALA A 44 -3.32 -13.38 -23.02
N LEU A 45 -2.71 -13.10 -21.87
CA LEU A 45 -3.40 -12.86 -20.60
C LEU A 45 -3.98 -11.45 -20.55
N GLU A 46 -3.27 -10.44 -21.04
CA GLU A 46 -3.74 -9.04 -21.12
C GLU A 46 -4.93 -8.87 -22.09
N LYS A 47 -5.11 -9.80 -23.03
CA LYS A 47 -6.30 -9.88 -23.90
C LYS A 47 -7.54 -10.41 -23.19
N VAL A 48 -7.37 -11.00 -22.01
CA VAL A 48 -8.48 -11.50 -21.21
C VAL A 48 -9.04 -10.32 -20.42
N CYS A 49 -10.25 -9.88 -20.76
CA CYS A 49 -10.89 -8.69 -20.20
C CYS A 49 -11.11 -8.69 -18.68
N TYR A 50 -10.81 -9.80 -18.02
CA TYR A 50 -10.89 -9.92 -16.58
C TYR A 50 -9.52 -10.05 -15.91
N TYR A 51 -8.40 -10.17 -16.63
CA TYR A 51 -7.07 -10.26 -16.04
C TYR A 51 -6.69 -8.97 -15.31
N VAL A 52 -6.13 -9.09 -14.10
CA VAL A 52 -5.66 -7.94 -13.32
C VAL A 52 -4.23 -7.57 -13.75
N ASP A 53 -3.25 -8.38 -13.36
CA ASP A 53 -1.85 -8.32 -13.77
C ASP A 53 -1.11 -9.58 -13.26
N GLN A 54 0.22 -9.61 -13.44
CA GLN A 54 1.08 -10.77 -13.12
C GLN A 54 1.23 -11.07 -11.62
N TYR A 55 0.82 -10.15 -10.74
CA TYR A 55 0.89 -10.30 -9.29
C TYR A 55 -0.37 -10.95 -8.70
N TRP A 56 -1.40 -11.18 -9.53
CA TRP A 56 -2.63 -11.84 -9.16
C TRP A 56 -2.82 -13.15 -9.94
N SER A 57 -3.68 -14.03 -9.42
CA SER A 57 -4.10 -15.25 -10.14
C SER A 57 -4.65 -14.89 -11.53
N SER A 58 -4.38 -15.73 -12.53
CA SER A 58 -4.87 -15.52 -13.89
C SER A 58 -6.41 -15.55 -14.01
N SER A 59 -7.12 -16.06 -13.00
CA SER A 59 -8.59 -16.03 -12.90
C SER A 59 -9.14 -14.88 -12.04
N ALA A 60 -8.26 -14.10 -11.40
CA ALA A 60 -8.66 -12.95 -10.61
C ALA A 60 -9.15 -11.83 -11.52
N VAL A 61 -10.10 -11.03 -11.00
CA VAL A 61 -10.79 -9.96 -11.70
C VAL A 61 -10.78 -8.68 -10.88
N LEU A 62 -10.58 -7.55 -11.56
CA LEU A 62 -10.59 -6.23 -10.93
C LEU A 62 -12.02 -5.69 -10.82
N THR A 63 -12.39 -5.23 -9.64
CA THR A 63 -13.71 -4.66 -9.34
C THR A 63 -13.59 -3.28 -8.72
N THR A 64 -14.65 -2.48 -8.82
CA THR A 64 -14.73 -1.14 -8.19
C THR A 64 -15.37 -1.18 -6.80
N SER A 65 -15.92 -2.31 -6.39
CA SER A 65 -16.62 -2.50 -5.11
C SER A 65 -16.22 -3.81 -4.44
N LEU A 66 -16.34 -3.85 -3.12
CA LEU A 66 -16.41 -5.08 -2.31
C LEU A 66 -17.83 -5.68 -2.37
N PRO A 67 -18.07 -6.89 -1.83
CA PRO A 67 -19.39 -7.53 -1.87
C PRO A 67 -20.54 -6.72 -1.27
N THR A 68 -20.25 -5.82 -0.32
CA THR A 68 -21.25 -4.92 0.27
C THR A 68 -20.91 -3.46 0.01
N SER A 69 -21.95 -2.64 -0.18
CA SER A 69 -21.79 -1.19 -0.34
C SER A 69 -21.25 -0.53 0.93
N THR A 70 -21.61 -1.03 2.11
CA THR A 70 -21.07 -0.58 3.40
C THR A 70 -19.55 -0.73 3.45
N ASP A 71 -19.04 -1.89 3.05
CA ASP A 71 -17.60 -2.17 3.03
C ASP A 71 -16.87 -1.34 1.97
N THR A 72 -17.48 -1.21 0.79
CA THR A 72 -16.96 -0.36 -0.29
C THR A 72 -16.86 1.10 0.15
N ASN A 73 -17.92 1.62 0.78
CA ASN A 73 -17.97 3.01 1.27
C ASN A 73 -16.96 3.23 2.39
N PHE A 74 -16.82 2.25 3.29
CA PHE A 74 -15.81 2.30 4.34
C PHE A 74 -14.41 2.43 3.74
N MET A 75 -14.00 1.54 2.83
CA MET A 75 -12.65 1.57 2.24
C MET A 75 -12.39 2.87 1.46
N ASN A 76 -13.34 3.34 0.67
CA ASN A 76 -13.20 4.61 -0.06
C ASN A 76 -13.12 5.83 0.88
N SER A 77 -13.89 5.81 1.97
CA SER A 77 -13.81 6.85 3.01
C SER A 77 -12.47 6.83 3.72
N GLN A 78 -11.94 5.66 4.06
CA GLN A 78 -10.59 5.52 4.64
C GLN A 78 -9.52 6.03 3.68
N MET A 79 -9.56 5.63 2.40
CA MET A 79 -8.62 6.11 1.39
C MET A 79 -8.59 7.64 1.33
N THR A 80 -9.76 8.27 1.31
CA THR A 80 -9.90 9.73 1.28
C THR A 80 -9.33 10.36 2.56
N LYS A 81 -9.58 9.76 3.73
CA LYS A 81 -9.07 10.25 5.00
C LYS A 81 -7.55 10.15 5.09
N ILE A 82 -6.98 9.03 4.66
CA ILE A 82 -5.54 8.80 4.61
C ILE A 82 -4.89 9.81 3.66
N ALA A 83 -5.41 9.96 2.44
CA ALA A 83 -4.87 10.91 1.47
C ALA A 83 -4.93 12.36 1.98
N SER A 84 -6.06 12.74 2.58
CA SER A 84 -6.25 14.08 3.17
C SER A 84 -5.31 14.35 4.34
N LEU A 85 -5.01 13.34 5.17
CA LEU A 85 -4.03 13.46 6.27
C LEU A 85 -2.66 13.90 5.76
N TRP A 86 -2.28 13.46 4.57
CA TRP A 86 -1.00 13.81 3.93
C TRP A 86 -1.09 14.99 2.96
N GLY A 87 -2.26 15.63 2.83
CA GLY A 87 -2.48 16.73 1.89
C GLY A 87 -2.41 16.29 0.42
N ARG A 88 -2.84 15.07 0.12
CA ARG A 88 -2.71 14.40 -1.18
C ARG A 88 -4.06 13.95 -1.74
N SER A 89 -4.08 13.62 -3.02
CA SER A 89 -5.22 13.00 -3.69
C SER A 89 -5.24 11.48 -3.49
N ASN A 90 -6.41 10.89 -3.74
CA ASN A 90 -6.58 9.45 -3.68
C ASN A 90 -5.83 8.79 -4.84
N PRO A 91 -5.00 7.75 -4.60
CA PRO A 91 -4.66 6.80 -5.65
C PRO A 91 -5.92 6.08 -6.10
N THR A 92 -5.83 5.43 -7.26
CA THR A 92 -6.92 4.60 -7.75
C THR A 92 -7.01 3.34 -6.88
N LEU A 93 -8.06 3.27 -6.05
CA LEU A 93 -8.40 2.07 -5.29
C LEU A 93 -9.32 1.17 -6.12
N ARG A 94 -8.93 -0.09 -6.25
CA ARG A 94 -9.75 -1.16 -6.82
C ARG A 94 -9.64 -2.41 -5.96
N PHE A 95 -10.58 -3.32 -6.12
CA PHE A 95 -10.61 -4.56 -5.37
C PHE A 95 -10.40 -5.76 -6.29
N VAL A 96 -9.81 -6.82 -5.77
CA VAL A 96 -9.51 -8.01 -6.56
C VAL A 96 -10.32 -9.18 -6.03
N ASN A 97 -11.12 -9.77 -6.91
CA ASN A 97 -11.96 -10.93 -6.63
C ASN A 97 -11.53 -12.09 -7.52
N ASP A 98 -11.44 -13.30 -6.98
CA ASP A 98 -11.26 -14.51 -7.78
C ASP A 98 -12.36 -15.51 -7.42
N PRO A 99 -13.45 -15.58 -8.21
CA PRO A 99 -14.53 -16.53 -7.95
C PRO A 99 -14.09 -18.00 -8.04
N SER A 100 -13.02 -18.29 -8.77
CA SER A 100 -12.52 -19.65 -9.02
C SER A 100 -11.56 -20.11 -7.93
N ASN A 101 -10.80 -19.17 -7.36
CA ASN A 101 -9.87 -19.41 -6.27
C ASN A 101 -9.83 -18.22 -5.30
N PRO A 102 -10.82 -18.07 -4.40
CA PRO A 102 -10.96 -16.89 -3.55
C PRO A 102 -9.69 -16.56 -2.74
N ASN A 103 -9.00 -17.59 -2.23
CA ASN A 103 -7.79 -17.43 -1.41
C ASN A 103 -6.59 -16.85 -2.19
N SER A 104 -6.60 -16.88 -3.53
CA SER A 104 -5.57 -16.24 -4.34
C SER A 104 -5.56 -14.71 -4.21
N THR A 105 -6.63 -14.13 -3.65
CA THR A 105 -6.76 -12.69 -3.39
C THR A 105 -6.33 -12.32 -1.97
N TYR A 106 -5.55 -13.16 -1.30
CA TYR A 106 -4.97 -12.83 0.01
C TYR A 106 -3.75 -11.93 -0.16
N ASN A 107 -3.96 -10.71 -0.68
CA ASN A 107 -2.92 -9.72 -0.86
C ASN A 107 -3.51 -8.31 -0.97
N ALA A 108 -2.70 -7.29 -0.68
CA ALA A 108 -2.94 -5.90 -1.05
C ALA A 108 -1.64 -5.37 -1.66
N ILE A 109 -1.73 -4.60 -2.74
CA ILE A 109 -0.55 -4.16 -3.50
C ILE A 109 -0.68 -2.68 -3.84
N SER A 110 0.36 -1.94 -3.50
CA SER A 110 0.58 -0.54 -3.86
C SER A 110 1.54 -0.41 -5.05
N TYR A 111 1.05 0.16 -6.15
CA TYR A 111 1.79 0.34 -7.40
C TYR A 111 2.32 1.76 -7.52
N SER A 112 3.57 1.90 -7.98
CA SER A 112 4.21 3.21 -8.19
C SER A 112 3.47 4.12 -9.18
N THR A 113 2.57 3.57 -9.99
CA THR A 113 1.72 4.30 -10.94
C THR A 113 0.45 4.91 -10.31
N GLY A 114 0.40 5.08 -8.99
CA GLY A 114 -0.75 5.73 -8.33
C GLY A 114 -1.97 4.82 -8.17
N LYS A 115 -1.78 3.51 -7.99
CA LYS A 115 -2.87 2.53 -7.85
C LYS A 115 -2.67 1.66 -6.61
N ILE A 116 -3.75 1.29 -5.94
CA ILE A 116 -3.77 0.30 -4.87
C ILE A 116 -4.83 -0.74 -5.21
N TYR A 117 -4.43 -2.01 -5.28
CA TYR A 117 -5.33 -3.13 -5.51
C TYR A 117 -5.46 -3.95 -4.22
N TYR A 118 -6.70 -4.17 -3.79
CA TYR A 118 -6.98 -4.76 -2.48
C TYR A 118 -7.82 -6.04 -2.63
N GLY A 119 -7.27 -7.18 -2.24
CA GLY A 119 -7.92 -8.46 -2.44
C GLY A 119 -9.10 -8.74 -1.51
N TYR A 120 -10.09 -9.49 -2.00
CA TYR A 120 -11.28 -9.86 -1.23
C TYR A 120 -10.95 -10.77 -0.03
N ALA A 121 -10.03 -11.72 -0.18
CA ALA A 121 -9.71 -12.67 0.88
C ALA A 121 -8.97 -12.01 2.05
N ILE A 122 -7.99 -11.14 1.78
CA ILE A 122 -7.31 -10.38 2.84
C ILE A 122 -8.29 -9.41 3.52
N TYR A 123 -9.22 -8.81 2.78
CA TYR A 123 -10.25 -7.93 3.35
C TYR A 123 -11.14 -8.67 4.35
N ALA A 124 -11.65 -9.82 3.94
CA ALA A 124 -12.54 -10.64 4.75
C ALA A 124 -11.83 -11.16 6.01
N ASP A 125 -10.60 -11.65 5.88
CA ASP A 125 -9.80 -12.12 7.01
C ASP A 125 -9.47 -11.00 8.00
N ALA A 126 -9.01 -9.85 7.52
CA ALA A 126 -8.76 -8.67 8.35
C ALA A 126 -10.01 -8.25 9.13
N LYS A 127 -11.17 -8.22 8.45
CA LYS A 127 -12.45 -7.88 9.08
C LYS A 127 -12.87 -8.92 10.13
N ASN A 128 -12.62 -10.21 9.88
CA ASN A 128 -12.93 -11.28 10.84
C ASN A 128 -12.02 -11.25 12.07
N LYS A 129 -10.74 -10.88 11.92
CA LYS A 129 -9.76 -10.85 13.01
C LYS A 129 -9.91 -9.65 13.94
N GLY A 130 -10.32 -8.50 13.43
CA GLY A 130 -10.38 -7.28 14.24
C GLY A 130 -11.32 -6.19 13.75
N GLY A 131 -12.16 -6.49 12.77
CA GLY A 131 -13.08 -5.54 12.18
C GLY A 131 -12.40 -4.50 11.28
N ASN A 132 -13.12 -3.40 11.06
CA ASN A 132 -12.77 -2.37 10.09
C ASN A 132 -11.41 -1.70 10.35
N ILE A 133 -10.96 -1.65 11.60
CA ILE A 133 -9.67 -1.02 11.95
C ILE A 133 -8.47 -1.74 11.32
N VAL A 134 -8.56 -3.06 11.17
CA VAL A 134 -7.49 -3.85 10.54
C VAL A 134 -7.39 -3.51 9.06
N ASN A 135 -8.52 -3.43 8.37
CA ASN A 135 -8.56 -2.99 6.97
C ASN A 135 -8.10 -1.53 6.79
N ALA A 136 -8.43 -0.63 7.73
CA ALA A 136 -7.92 0.74 7.70
C ALA A 136 -6.40 0.82 7.86
N MET A 137 -5.84 -0.04 8.71
CA MET A 137 -4.39 -0.15 8.92
C MET A 137 -3.69 -0.66 7.66
N ILE A 138 -4.18 -1.73 7.04
CA ILE A 138 -3.61 -2.27 5.80
C ILE A 138 -3.66 -1.21 4.70
N LEU A 139 -4.81 -0.54 4.55
CA LEU A 139 -4.94 0.52 3.55
C LEU A 139 -3.99 1.70 3.79
N ALA A 140 -3.72 2.04 5.05
CA ALA A 140 -2.76 3.07 5.42
C ALA A 140 -1.31 2.62 5.18
N HIS A 141 -1.00 1.33 5.35
CA HIS A 141 0.27 0.73 4.98
C HIS A 141 0.49 0.82 3.45
N GLU A 142 -0.49 0.40 2.65
CA GLU A 142 -0.42 0.52 1.18
C GLU A 142 -0.28 1.98 0.72
N TYR A 143 -0.92 2.92 1.41
CA TYR A 143 -0.73 4.35 1.15
C TYR A 143 0.66 4.83 1.59
N GLY A 144 1.25 4.26 2.64
CA GLY A 144 2.63 4.48 3.03
C GLY A 144 3.60 4.22 1.87
N HIS A 145 3.40 3.14 1.12
CA HIS A 145 4.14 2.90 -0.11
C HIS A 145 3.88 3.96 -1.19
N GLN A 146 2.66 4.50 -1.32
CA GLN A 146 2.42 5.65 -2.21
C GLN A 146 3.26 6.86 -1.81
N LEU A 147 3.37 7.16 -0.52
CA LEU A 147 4.24 8.24 -0.04
C LEU A 147 5.71 7.97 -0.39
N GLN A 148 6.16 6.72 -0.23
CA GLN A 148 7.50 6.30 -0.62
C GLN A 148 7.78 6.57 -2.10
N TYR A 149 6.87 6.17 -2.99
CA TYR A 149 7.00 6.43 -4.42
C TYR A 149 6.98 7.93 -4.76
N ILE A 150 6.10 8.71 -4.12
CA ILE A 150 5.93 10.14 -4.41
C ILE A 150 7.14 10.97 -3.94
N PHE A 151 7.69 10.64 -2.77
CA PHE A 151 8.71 11.44 -2.11
C PHE A 151 10.11 10.85 -2.18
N GLY A 152 10.28 9.67 -2.82
CA GLY A 152 11.56 8.97 -2.88
C GLY A 152 12.02 8.48 -1.50
N LEU A 153 11.08 7.96 -0.70
CA LEU A 153 11.33 7.36 0.62
C LEU A 153 11.39 5.82 0.50
N PRO A 154 11.90 5.09 1.50
CA PRO A 154 12.59 5.57 2.71
C PRO A 154 13.93 6.25 2.39
N SER A 155 14.40 7.15 3.27
CA SER A 155 15.76 7.72 3.18
C SER A 155 16.87 6.71 3.50
N VAL A 156 16.51 5.58 4.10
CA VAL A 156 17.40 4.46 4.41
C VAL A 156 17.26 3.37 3.36
N SER A 157 18.38 2.93 2.77
CA SER A 157 18.43 1.84 1.81
C SER A 157 19.11 0.61 2.38
N GLU A 158 18.53 -0.57 2.14
CA GLU A 158 19.13 -1.88 2.39
C GLU A 158 18.91 -2.78 1.16
N SER A 159 19.62 -3.92 1.10
CA SER A 159 19.43 -4.93 0.03
C SER A 159 18.13 -5.74 0.14
N THR A 160 17.30 -5.44 1.14
CA THR A 160 16.02 -6.11 1.41
C THR A 160 14.88 -5.11 1.35
N ALA A 161 13.65 -5.59 1.15
CA ALA A 161 12.44 -4.76 1.17
C ALA A 161 12.11 -4.16 2.55
N ARG A 162 12.80 -4.59 3.61
CA ARG A 162 12.44 -4.29 4.99
C ARG A 162 12.34 -2.80 5.33
N PRO A 163 13.23 -1.89 4.90
CA PRO A 163 13.07 -0.47 5.20
C PRO A 163 11.75 0.09 4.65
N ASN A 164 11.36 -0.33 3.44
CA ASN A 164 10.09 0.07 2.82
C ASN A 164 8.89 -0.43 3.63
N GLU A 165 8.90 -1.70 4.00
CA GLU A 165 7.81 -2.34 4.74
C GLU A 165 7.66 -1.79 6.17
N LEU A 166 8.76 -1.60 6.90
CA LEU A 166 8.70 -1.10 8.27
C LEU A 166 8.30 0.37 8.32
N GLU A 167 8.76 1.19 7.38
CA GLU A 167 8.27 2.57 7.32
C GLU A 167 6.78 2.62 6.94
N ALA A 168 6.30 1.76 6.03
CA ALA A 168 4.88 1.62 5.71
C ALA A 168 4.03 1.18 6.92
N ASP A 169 4.53 0.25 7.74
CA ASP A 169 3.94 -0.08 9.05
C ASP A 169 3.90 1.14 9.99
N GLY A 170 4.98 1.93 9.99
CA GLY A 170 5.06 3.19 10.71
C GLY A 170 4.00 4.19 10.25
N PHE A 171 3.84 4.40 8.94
CA PHE A 171 2.80 5.27 8.39
C PHE A 171 1.39 4.80 8.79
N ALA A 172 1.16 3.48 8.82
CA ALA A 172 -0.10 2.92 9.29
C ALA A 172 -0.35 3.22 10.78
N GLY A 173 0.65 3.02 11.65
CA GLY A 173 0.59 3.39 13.06
C GLY A 173 0.33 4.88 13.27
N TYR A 174 0.99 5.73 12.49
CA TYR A 174 0.80 7.17 12.49
C TYR A 174 -0.65 7.54 12.11
N TYR A 175 -1.17 6.99 11.02
CA TYR A 175 -2.56 7.19 10.61
C TYR A 175 -3.56 6.79 11.71
N LEU A 176 -3.32 5.66 12.37
CA LEU A 176 -4.20 5.17 13.43
C LEU A 176 -4.25 6.13 14.64
N ARG A 177 -3.14 6.80 14.95
CA ARG A 177 -3.05 7.79 16.04
C ARG A 177 -3.67 9.13 15.69
N ARG A 178 -3.37 9.67 14.50
CA ARG A 178 -3.64 11.09 14.18
C ARG A 178 -5.12 11.44 14.40
N PRO A 179 -5.43 12.61 15.00
CA PRO A 179 -6.80 13.07 15.14
C PRO A 179 -7.54 13.21 13.81
N ALA A 180 -6.82 13.64 12.77
CA ALA A 180 -7.32 13.70 11.40
C ALA A 180 -7.29 12.33 10.68
N GLY A 181 -6.67 11.30 11.27
CA GLY A 181 -6.63 9.92 10.81
C GLY A 181 -7.67 9.05 11.51
N TYR A 182 -7.36 7.80 11.89
CA TYR A 182 -8.32 6.91 12.56
C TYR A 182 -8.63 7.32 14.02
N ASN A 183 -7.83 8.23 14.60
CA ASN A 183 -8.06 8.90 15.88
C ASN A 183 -8.20 7.94 17.08
N GLN A 184 -7.30 6.99 17.23
CA GLN A 184 -7.19 6.19 18.46
C GLN A 184 -6.22 6.83 19.43
N THR A 185 -6.64 6.94 20.70
CA THR A 185 -5.88 7.66 21.74
C THR A 185 -5.11 6.74 22.67
N SER A 186 -5.36 5.42 22.63
CA SER A 186 -4.53 4.43 23.31
C SER A 186 -4.07 3.33 22.35
N PHE A 187 -2.93 2.73 22.65
CA PHE A 187 -2.38 1.68 21.80
C PHE A 187 -3.17 0.37 21.88
N ALA A 188 -3.76 0.08 23.04
CA ALA A 188 -4.68 -1.05 23.22
C ALA A 188 -5.88 -1.02 22.24
N GLN A 189 -6.35 0.17 21.85
CA GLN A 189 -7.44 0.30 20.88
C GLN A 189 -7.08 -0.17 19.47
N ILE A 190 -5.78 -0.25 19.15
CA ILE A 190 -5.29 -0.69 17.85
C ILE A 190 -4.75 -2.12 17.88
N ALA A 191 -5.13 -2.90 18.90
CA ALA A 191 -4.57 -4.23 19.15
C ALA A 191 -4.63 -5.16 17.94
N ALA A 192 -5.82 -5.34 17.40
CA ALA A 192 -6.00 -6.21 16.25
C ALA A 192 -5.28 -5.72 14.98
N ALA A 193 -5.03 -4.41 14.86
CA ALA A 193 -4.38 -3.82 13.70
C ALA A 193 -2.89 -4.16 13.65
N TYR A 194 -2.16 -4.05 14.77
CA TYR A 194 -0.76 -4.46 14.79
C TYR A 194 -0.59 -5.99 14.83
N GLU A 195 -1.59 -6.74 15.31
CA GLU A 195 -1.57 -8.21 15.25
C GLU A 195 -1.59 -8.70 13.80
N PHE A 196 -2.22 -7.94 12.92
CA PHE A 196 -2.16 -8.19 11.49
C PHE A 196 -0.77 -7.90 10.92
N ALA A 197 -0.17 -6.75 11.26
CA ALA A 197 1.19 -6.38 10.81
C ALA A 197 2.21 -7.49 11.06
N GLN A 198 2.22 -8.03 12.28
CA GLN A 198 3.17 -9.09 12.66
C GLN A 198 2.92 -10.40 11.89
N SER A 199 1.68 -10.67 11.47
CA SER A 199 1.33 -11.92 10.78
C SER A 199 1.90 -11.99 9.36
N ILE A 200 2.29 -10.84 8.79
CA ILE A 200 2.96 -10.73 7.49
C ILE A 200 4.50 -10.65 7.65
N GLY A 201 5.01 -10.59 8.89
CA GLY A 201 6.45 -10.64 9.14
C GLY A 201 7.06 -12.01 8.79
N ASP A 202 8.35 -12.01 8.46
CA ASP A 202 9.11 -13.22 8.11
C ASP A 202 10.50 -13.22 8.78
N TYR A 203 11.20 -14.36 8.76
CA TYR A 203 12.55 -14.48 9.32
C TYR A 203 13.64 -14.70 8.25
N GLN A 204 13.32 -14.46 6.98
CA GLN A 204 14.23 -14.65 5.84
C GLN A 204 15.19 -13.47 5.69
N THR A 205 15.94 -13.14 6.75
CA THR A 205 16.72 -11.89 6.89
C THR A 205 17.74 -11.57 5.79
N THR A 206 18.11 -12.54 4.95
CA THR A 206 19.03 -12.37 3.82
C THR A 206 18.33 -12.35 2.46
N SER A 207 17.01 -12.56 2.42
CA SER A 207 16.20 -12.53 1.20
C SER A 207 15.94 -11.09 0.78
N ALA A 208 16.02 -10.81 -0.52
CA ALA A 208 15.65 -9.49 -1.06
C ALA A 208 14.20 -9.12 -0.70
N GLY A 209 13.32 -10.11 -0.58
CA GLY A 209 11.92 -9.95 -0.17
C GLY A 209 11.70 -10.01 1.34
N HIS A 210 12.71 -9.83 2.18
CA HIS A 210 12.51 -9.80 3.63
C HIS A 210 11.74 -8.55 4.04
N HIS A 211 10.57 -8.72 4.67
CA HIS A 211 9.67 -7.63 5.07
C HIS A 211 9.97 -7.11 6.49
N GLY A 212 10.75 -7.89 7.26
CA GLY A 212 11.00 -7.66 8.67
C GLY A 212 10.42 -8.75 9.54
N THR A 213 11.05 -8.97 10.69
CA THR A 213 10.57 -9.96 11.64
C THR A 213 9.26 -9.51 12.28
N PRO A 214 8.40 -10.44 12.74
CA PRO A 214 7.16 -10.08 13.42
C PRO A 214 7.35 -9.07 14.58
N PRO A 215 8.39 -9.17 15.44
CA PRO A 215 8.73 -8.13 16.42
C PRO A 215 9.09 -6.77 15.81
N GLN A 216 9.87 -6.74 14.72
CA GLN A 216 10.25 -5.50 14.03
C GLN A 216 9.02 -4.78 13.47
N ARG A 217 8.07 -5.50 12.87
CA ARG A 217 6.82 -4.95 12.35
C ARG A 217 5.95 -4.36 13.47
N ARG A 218 5.82 -5.05 14.61
CA ARG A 218 5.13 -4.51 15.80
C ARG A 218 5.78 -3.21 16.30
N SER A 219 7.10 -3.20 16.39
CA SER A 219 7.85 -2.04 16.86
C SER A 219 7.71 -0.85 15.91
N ALA A 220 7.68 -1.10 14.60
CA ALA A 220 7.44 -0.09 13.58
C ALA A 220 6.05 0.57 13.72
N VAL A 221 4.99 -0.23 13.88
CA VAL A 221 3.64 0.31 14.11
C VAL A 221 3.60 1.14 15.40
N ARG A 222 4.22 0.66 16.50
CA ARG A 222 4.27 1.41 17.77
C ARG A 222 5.02 2.74 17.62
N LEU A 223 6.18 2.73 16.97
CA LEU A 223 6.94 3.94 16.69
C LEU A 223 6.11 4.94 15.88
N GLY A 224 5.45 4.48 14.81
CA GLY A 224 4.55 5.29 14.02
C GLY A 224 3.41 5.89 14.83
N PHE A 225 2.77 5.09 15.68
CA PHE A 225 1.70 5.53 16.57
C PHE A 225 2.17 6.60 17.56
N LEU A 226 3.38 6.48 18.11
CA LEU A 226 3.98 7.50 18.99
C LEU A 226 4.29 8.79 18.22
N LEU A 227 4.83 8.69 17.01
CA LEU A 227 5.07 9.86 16.15
C LEU A 227 3.76 10.56 15.74
N GLY A 228 2.64 9.84 15.66
CA GLY A 228 1.32 10.38 15.36
C GLY A 228 0.75 11.37 16.39
N GLN A 229 1.43 11.61 17.51
CA GLN A 229 1.13 12.74 18.38
C GLN A 229 1.41 14.09 17.70
N TYR A 230 2.35 14.09 16.76
CA TYR A 230 2.85 15.27 16.07
C TYR A 230 2.26 15.35 14.67
N ASP A 231 2.19 16.56 14.13
CA ASP A 231 1.78 16.81 12.74
C ASP A 231 3.02 16.88 11.85
N LEU A 232 3.34 15.76 11.22
CA LEU A 232 4.52 15.57 10.39
C LEU A 232 4.14 15.49 8.91
N THR A 233 4.97 16.09 8.07
CA THR A 233 5.01 15.77 6.63
C THR A 233 5.59 14.38 6.41
N ALA A 234 5.39 13.77 5.23
CA ALA A 234 5.93 12.44 4.92
C ALA A 234 7.46 12.37 5.11
N SER A 235 8.21 13.34 4.59
CA SER A 235 9.68 13.38 4.77
C SER A 235 10.11 13.65 6.22
N SER A 236 9.32 14.40 7.01
CA SER A 236 9.61 14.59 8.43
C SER A 236 9.31 13.33 9.24
N PHE A 237 8.27 12.59 8.86
CA PHE A 237 7.98 11.27 9.41
C PHE A 237 9.13 10.31 9.13
N ASP A 238 9.55 10.14 7.86
CA ASP A 238 10.69 9.32 7.46
C ASP A 238 11.93 9.62 8.30
N TYR A 239 12.33 10.91 8.36
CA TYR A 239 13.48 11.34 9.14
C TYR A 239 13.38 10.92 10.60
N ASN A 240 12.25 11.20 11.27
CA ASN A 240 12.09 10.85 12.69
C ASN A 240 12.00 9.34 12.90
N PHE A 241 11.31 8.63 12.01
CA PHE A 241 11.16 7.18 12.07
C PHE A 241 12.53 6.50 12.03
N PHE A 242 13.34 6.78 11.02
CA PHE A 242 14.68 6.19 10.91
C PHE A 242 15.72 6.82 11.85
N TYR A 243 15.50 8.04 12.34
CA TYR A 243 16.35 8.60 13.39
C TYR A 243 16.30 7.73 14.65
N TYR A 244 15.10 7.37 15.10
CA TYR A 244 14.93 6.53 16.29
C TYR A 244 15.17 5.06 15.97
N TYR A 245 14.85 4.61 14.75
CA TYR A 245 14.98 3.22 14.36
C TYR A 245 16.24 2.99 13.53
N GLN A 246 17.36 2.85 14.24
CA GLN A 246 18.69 2.83 13.65
C GLN A 246 18.97 1.50 12.94
N GLY A 247 19.08 1.57 11.61
CA GLY A 247 19.51 0.46 10.75
C GLY A 247 18.58 -0.74 10.87
N VAL A 248 17.75 -0.97 9.87
CA VAL A 248 16.65 -1.93 9.92
C VAL A 248 17.16 -3.36 10.19
N LEU A 249 18.37 -3.70 9.71
CA LEU A 249 19.12 -4.94 10.03
C LEU A 249 19.49 -5.09 11.50
N ASN A 250 19.97 -4.02 12.12
CA ASN A 250 20.42 -4.04 13.51
C ASN A 250 19.28 -3.69 14.47
N GLY A 251 18.20 -3.09 13.98
CA GLY A 251 16.92 -2.83 14.65
C GLY A 251 17.04 -2.07 15.97
N THR A 252 18.17 -1.42 16.26
CA THR A 252 18.41 -0.80 17.57
C THR A 252 17.77 0.57 17.63
N TYR A 253 17.27 0.94 18.80
CA TYR A 253 16.79 2.30 19.00
C TYR A 253 17.90 3.26 19.42
N LYS A 254 17.92 4.44 18.80
CA LYS A 254 18.90 5.47 19.11
C LYS A 254 18.62 6.11 20.48
N MET A 255 19.62 6.09 21.35
CA MET A 255 19.60 6.76 22.67
C MET A 255 20.13 8.20 22.63
N GLY A 256 20.67 8.64 21.49
CA GLY A 256 21.25 9.97 21.32
C GLY A 256 20.18 11.03 21.07
N LYS A 257 20.45 12.27 21.53
CA LYS A 257 19.55 13.42 21.44
C LYS A 257 19.26 13.86 19.99
N ASN A 258 17.99 13.87 19.59
CA ASN A 258 17.53 14.46 18.34
C ASN A 258 17.45 15.99 18.48
N SER A 259 18.56 16.68 18.22
CA SER A 259 18.61 18.14 18.31
C SER A 259 17.76 18.87 17.26
N GLN A 260 17.38 18.19 16.18
CA GLN A 260 16.53 18.76 15.13
C GLN A 260 15.06 18.85 15.56
N ASN A 261 14.58 17.87 16.33
CA ASN A 261 13.20 17.82 16.82
C ASN A 261 13.16 17.63 18.35
N PRO A 262 13.50 18.66 19.14
CA PRO A 262 13.68 18.52 20.59
C PRO A 262 12.39 18.14 21.36
N GLU A 263 11.22 18.56 20.88
CA GLU A 263 9.94 18.17 21.49
C GLU A 263 9.63 16.69 21.27
N ILE A 264 9.86 16.20 20.04
CA ILE A 264 9.71 14.79 19.70
C ILE A 264 10.73 13.97 20.50
N ASP A 265 11.98 14.44 20.62
CA ASP A 265 13.03 13.80 21.42
C ASP A 265 12.63 13.62 22.88
N ALA A 266 12.11 14.67 23.52
CA ALA A 266 11.67 14.63 24.90
C ALA A 266 10.51 13.65 25.12
N TYR A 267 9.64 13.47 24.13
CA TYR A 267 8.56 12.50 24.18
C TYR A 267 9.06 11.07 23.91
N MET A 268 9.79 10.86 22.82
CA MET A 268 10.29 9.56 22.39
C MET A 268 11.25 8.94 23.40
N SER A 269 12.07 9.75 24.09
CA SER A 269 12.99 9.29 25.14
C SER A 269 12.29 8.49 26.25
N LYS A 270 10.99 8.68 26.46
CA LYS A 270 10.20 7.92 27.45
C LYS A 270 9.89 6.50 27.00
N TYR A 271 9.96 6.22 25.70
CA TYR A 271 9.52 4.97 25.08
C TYR A 271 10.66 4.19 24.41
N ILE A 272 11.88 4.72 24.35
CA ILE A 272 12.99 4.03 23.67
C ILE A 272 13.26 2.62 24.24
N ASP A 273 13.20 2.46 25.56
CA ASP A 273 13.39 1.15 26.20
C ASP A 273 12.25 0.18 25.87
N GLU A 274 11.01 0.67 25.86
CA GLU A 274 9.81 -0.09 25.45
C GLU A 274 9.94 -0.56 24.00
N LEU A 275 10.24 0.37 23.09
CA LEU A 275 10.45 0.10 21.67
C LEU A 275 11.55 -0.93 21.43
N ARG A 276 12.68 -0.85 22.15
CA ARG A 276 13.73 -1.87 22.09
C ARG A 276 13.21 -3.24 22.50
N LYS A 277 12.46 -3.33 23.60
CA LYS A 277 11.90 -4.58 24.11
C LYS A 277 10.83 -5.18 23.19
N ILE A 278 10.05 -4.34 22.51
CA ILE A 278 9.10 -4.80 21.48
C ILE A 278 9.89 -5.41 20.32
N GLN A 279 10.90 -4.70 19.81
CA GLN A 279 11.70 -5.14 18.67
C GLN A 279 12.51 -6.41 18.95
N SER A 280 13.07 -6.56 20.16
CA SER A 280 13.83 -7.75 20.56
C SER A 280 12.94 -8.96 20.86
N GLY A 281 11.62 -8.76 20.96
CA GLY A 281 10.67 -9.79 21.36
C GLY A 281 10.63 -10.08 22.86
N GLU A 282 11.27 -9.23 23.68
CA GLU A 282 11.20 -9.33 25.15
C GLU A 282 9.79 -9.05 25.69
N ILE A 283 9.00 -8.22 24.99
CA ILE A 283 7.59 -7.98 25.31
C ILE A 283 6.71 -9.07 24.70
N SER A 284 6.01 -9.82 25.55
CA SER A 284 5.04 -10.83 25.13
C SER A 284 3.88 -10.21 24.35
N ALA A 285 3.13 -11.04 23.61
CA ALA A 285 1.94 -10.56 22.90
C ALA A 285 0.89 -9.96 23.85
N GLU A 286 0.77 -10.49 25.06
CA GLU A 286 -0.18 -9.98 26.06
C GLU A 286 0.28 -8.65 26.67
N GLU A 287 1.57 -8.51 27.00
CA GLU A 287 2.11 -7.24 27.46
C GLU A 287 1.97 -6.14 26.39
N PHE A 288 2.17 -6.50 25.12
CA PHE A 288 2.02 -5.57 24.01
C PHE A 288 0.59 -5.03 23.87
N LYS A 289 -0.43 -5.86 24.17
CA LYS A 289 -1.85 -5.45 24.20
C LYS A 289 -2.19 -4.44 25.25
N ASN A 290 -1.44 -4.43 26.33
CA ASN A 290 -1.71 -3.64 27.50
C ASN A 290 -0.81 -2.39 27.59
N LEU A 291 -0.02 -2.09 26.55
CA LEU A 291 0.75 -0.85 26.46
C LEU A 291 -0.18 0.37 26.42
N GLN A 292 0.19 1.41 27.17
CA GLN A 292 -0.54 2.68 27.21
C GLN A 292 -0.16 3.62 26.07
#